data_AF-A0A239FRP4-F1
#
_entry.id   AF-A0A239FRP4-F1
#
_cell.length_a   1.000
_cell.length_b   1.000
_cell.length_c   1.000
_cell.angle_alpha   90.00
_cell.angle_beta   90.00
_cell.angle_gamma   90.00
#
_symmetry.space_group_name_H-M   'P 1'
#
loop_
_entity.id
_entity.type
_entity.pdbx_description
1 polymer ?
#
loop_
_entity_poly.entity_id
_entity_poly.type
_entity_poly.pdbx_seq_one_letter_code
_entity_poly.pdbx_strand_id
1 'polypeptide(L)'
;MRTCFILWLLFTVLFNVKAQTGTQLEPGSILSDRPSASLTSKFDSLLFSQHRDLTETVQLPALPAVVGHTPTNMLMQGDLVAKANAYKDDTTMYDLGKQNAKLYFHRPAVFNAAAFGSMLGIMTAGVTLALPATLALVPPKIKEKDIPDRAFLQNASYMAGYTAGAKKKKRITVLKGTGVGVLGAAALVGSLYLLFNAVAEPM
;
A
#
# COMPACT_ATOMS: atom_id res chain seq x y z
N MET A 1 2.87 -25.41 -36.16
CA MET A 1 3.64 -25.00 -34.96
C MET A 1 3.04 -23.83 -34.18
N ARG A 2 2.42 -22.81 -34.80
CA ARG A 2 1.81 -21.66 -34.08
C ARG A 2 0.62 -22.03 -33.18
N THR A 3 -0.19 -23.02 -33.56
CA THR A 3 -1.33 -23.52 -32.77
C THR A 3 -0.91 -24.26 -31.49
N CYS A 4 0.21 -24.99 -31.52
CA CYS A 4 0.73 -25.70 -30.34
C CYS A 4 1.19 -24.75 -29.23
N PHE A 5 1.78 -23.60 -29.58
CA PHE A 5 2.25 -22.64 -28.60
C PHE A 5 1.10 -21.92 -27.89
N ILE A 6 0.01 -21.65 -28.63
CA ILE A 6 -1.22 -21.04 -28.10
C ILE A 6 -1.97 -22.03 -27.19
N LEU A 7 -2.08 -23.30 -27.60
CA LEU A 7 -2.62 -24.35 -26.71
C LEU A 7 -1.77 -24.50 -25.45
N TRP A 8 -0.44 -24.44 -25.57
CA TRP A 8 0.44 -24.54 -24.41
C TRP A 8 0.28 -23.35 -23.45
N LEU A 9 0.14 -22.12 -23.95
CA LEU A 9 -0.14 -20.94 -23.12
C LEU A 9 -1.51 -21.02 -22.44
N LEU A 10 -2.57 -21.38 -23.18
CA LEU A 10 -3.91 -21.56 -22.63
C LEU A 10 -3.94 -22.68 -21.58
N PHE A 11 -3.26 -23.79 -21.84
CA PHE A 11 -3.16 -24.91 -20.91
C PHE A 11 -2.41 -24.51 -19.63
N THR A 12 -1.33 -23.74 -19.74
CA THR A 12 -0.54 -23.28 -18.58
C THR A 12 -1.33 -22.29 -17.70
N VAL A 13 -2.14 -21.43 -18.30
CA VAL A 13 -3.03 -20.50 -17.57
C VAL A 13 -4.17 -21.27 -16.89
N LEU A 14 -4.81 -22.22 -17.59
CA LEU A 14 -5.90 -23.01 -17.03
C LEU A 14 -5.45 -23.97 -15.92
N PHE A 15 -4.25 -24.58 -16.04
CA PHE A 15 -3.72 -25.47 -15.01
C PHE A 15 -3.31 -24.73 -13.73
N ASN A 16 -2.71 -23.53 -13.85
CA ASN A 16 -2.35 -22.74 -12.66
C ASN A 16 -3.57 -22.27 -11.87
N VAL A 17 -4.69 -21.97 -12.54
CA VAL A 17 -5.96 -21.60 -11.87
C VAL A 17 -6.56 -22.78 -11.10
N LYS A 18 -6.43 -24.00 -11.63
CA LYS A 18 -6.97 -25.22 -10.99
C LYS A 18 -6.12 -25.70 -9.81
N ALA A 19 -4.80 -25.43 -9.84
CA ALA A 19 -3.90 -25.77 -8.73
C ALA A 19 -4.16 -24.94 -7.45
N GLN A 20 -4.75 -23.74 -7.55
CA GLN A 20 -5.06 -22.90 -6.38
C GLN A 20 -6.44 -23.15 -5.76
N THR A 21 -7.31 -23.93 -6.39
CA THR A 21 -8.66 -24.24 -5.86
C THR A 21 -8.75 -25.59 -5.16
N GLY A 22 -7.64 -26.33 -5.07
CA GLY A 22 -7.53 -27.62 -4.39
C GLY A 22 -7.26 -27.53 -2.88
N THR A 23 -8.07 -26.79 -2.11
CA THR A 23 -8.20 -27.04 -0.67
C THR A 23 -9.55 -27.69 -0.44
N GLN A 24 -9.50 -28.96 -0.06
CA GLN A 24 -10.64 -29.83 0.23
C GLN A 24 -11.69 -29.13 1.10
N LEU A 25 -12.93 -29.16 0.64
CA LEU A 25 -14.11 -28.99 1.49
C LEU A 25 -14.58 -30.39 1.88
N GLU A 26 -14.41 -30.73 3.15
CA GLU A 26 -15.10 -31.86 3.77
C GLU A 26 -16.63 -31.64 3.74
N PRO A 27 -17.42 -32.67 3.41
CA PRO A 27 -18.88 -32.59 3.44
C PRO A 27 -19.40 -32.92 4.84
N GLY A 28 -19.78 -31.89 5.61
CA GLY A 28 -20.36 -32.08 6.94
C GLY A 28 -21.36 -30.98 7.34
N SER A 29 -22.63 -31.35 7.36
CA SER A 29 -23.76 -30.79 8.15
C SER A 29 -24.19 -29.31 7.95
N ILE A 30 -25.29 -29.16 7.20
CA ILE A 30 -26.56 -28.52 7.59
C ILE A 30 -26.49 -27.54 8.78
N LEU A 31 -26.61 -26.22 8.53
CA LEU A 31 -27.62 -25.39 9.20
C LEU A 31 -27.82 -24.04 8.48
N SER A 32 -29.08 -23.64 8.47
CA SER A 32 -29.69 -22.43 7.92
C SER A 32 -29.02 -21.12 8.36
N ASP A 33 -29.32 -20.08 7.58
CA ASP A 33 -29.14 -18.63 7.81
C ASP A 33 -27.87 -17.99 7.23
N ARG A 34 -27.98 -17.58 5.95
CA ARG A 34 -27.04 -16.67 5.27
C ARG A 34 -27.55 -15.22 5.33
N PRO A 35 -26.86 -14.31 6.03
CA PRO A 35 -26.73 -12.93 5.57
C PRO A 35 -25.61 -12.86 4.52
N SER A 36 -25.90 -12.20 3.41
CA SER A 36 -24.98 -11.90 2.31
C SER A 36 -23.85 -10.98 2.76
N ALA A 37 -22.77 -11.55 3.29
CA ALA A 37 -21.52 -10.83 3.56
C ALA A 37 -20.64 -10.84 2.31
N SER A 38 -20.41 -9.65 1.77
CA SER A 38 -19.58 -9.38 0.61
C SER A 38 -18.13 -9.85 0.82
N LEU A 39 -17.53 -10.39 -0.25
CA LEU A 39 -16.13 -10.85 -0.36
C LEU A 39 -15.07 -9.80 0.01
N THR A 40 -15.47 -8.55 0.24
CA THR A 40 -14.60 -7.46 0.68
C THR A 40 -14.26 -7.49 2.17
N SER A 41 -15.07 -8.13 3.03
CA SER A 41 -14.82 -8.09 4.49
C SER A 41 -13.74 -9.08 4.97
N LYS A 42 -13.57 -10.21 4.29
CA LYS A 42 -12.59 -11.24 4.69
C LYS A 42 -11.13 -10.86 4.40
N PHE A 43 -10.88 -9.91 3.50
CA PHE A 43 -9.52 -9.42 3.26
C PHE A 43 -9.01 -8.48 4.36
N ASP A 44 -9.91 -7.76 5.04
CA ASP A 44 -9.53 -6.85 6.13
C ASP A 44 -9.07 -7.61 7.39
N SER A 45 -9.58 -8.83 7.64
CA SER A 45 -9.19 -9.62 8.82
C SER A 45 -7.82 -10.29 8.68
N LEU A 46 -7.40 -10.67 7.46
CA LEU A 46 -6.09 -11.29 7.23
C LEU A 46 -4.93 -10.28 7.29
N LEU A 47 -5.16 -9.02 6.95
CA LEU A 47 -4.14 -7.95 7.09
C LEU A 47 -3.98 -7.44 8.53
N PHE A 48 -4.96 -7.69 9.41
CA PHE A 48 -4.95 -7.17 10.78
C PHE A 48 -4.39 -8.13 11.83
N SER A 49 -4.28 -9.44 11.54
CA SER A 49 -3.82 -10.42 12.55
C SER A 49 -2.29 -10.48 12.72
N GLN A 50 -1.50 -9.86 11.83
CA GLN A 50 -0.03 -9.96 11.87
C GLN A 50 0.69 -8.73 12.48
N HIS A 51 0.02 -7.92 13.29
CA HIS A 51 0.61 -6.69 13.85
C HIS A 51 0.36 -6.46 15.36
N ARG A 52 -0.11 -7.46 16.12
CA ARG A 52 -0.47 -7.28 17.53
C ARG A 52 0.60 -7.63 18.57
N ASP A 53 1.86 -7.79 18.18
CA ASP A 53 2.90 -8.28 19.13
C ASP A 53 4.20 -7.45 19.14
N LEU A 54 4.12 -6.13 18.97
CA LEU A 54 5.26 -5.21 19.07
C LEU A 54 4.97 -4.01 19.98
N THR A 55 4.22 -4.22 21.07
CA THR A 55 4.29 -3.35 22.25
C THR A 55 5.47 -3.79 23.12
N GLU A 56 6.68 -3.66 22.58
CA GLU A 56 7.87 -3.59 23.40
C GLU A 56 7.99 -2.15 23.91
N THR A 57 7.94 -2.02 25.23
CA THR A 57 8.19 -0.79 25.98
C THR A 57 9.62 -0.32 25.74
N VAL A 58 9.84 0.51 24.72
CA VAL A 58 11.10 1.22 24.52
C VAL A 58 11.20 2.31 25.57
N GLN A 59 11.94 2.03 26.66
CA GLN A 59 12.45 3.05 27.57
C GLN A 59 13.34 4.01 26.77
N LEU A 60 12.91 5.27 26.63
CA LEU A 60 13.73 6.32 26.04
C LEU A 60 14.91 6.65 26.96
N PRO A 61 16.16 6.68 26.46
CA PRO A 61 17.30 7.13 27.23
C PRO A 61 17.17 8.61 27.61
N ALA A 62 17.48 8.94 28.85
CA ALA A 62 17.52 10.32 29.35
C ALA A 62 18.51 11.16 28.52
N LEU A 63 18.01 12.21 27.88
CA LEU A 63 18.81 13.14 27.09
C LEU A 63 19.74 13.97 28.00
N PRO A 64 21.01 14.19 27.62
CA PRO A 64 21.93 15.04 28.36
C PRO A 64 21.49 16.51 28.29
N ALA A 65 21.61 17.19 29.43
CA ALA A 65 21.34 18.62 29.57
C ALA A 65 22.23 19.44 28.61
N VAL A 66 21.63 20.01 27.57
CA VAL A 66 22.31 20.90 26.63
C VAL A 66 22.52 22.26 27.28
N VAL A 67 23.79 22.58 27.53
CA VAL A 67 24.26 23.89 28.02
C VAL A 67 24.11 24.92 26.91
N GLY A 68 23.50 26.05 27.27
CA GLY A 68 23.05 27.09 26.35
C GLY A 68 24.17 27.94 25.77
N HIS A 69 24.11 28.13 24.45
CA HIS A 69 24.65 29.29 23.77
C HIS A 69 23.48 30.03 23.13
N THR A 70 23.29 31.28 23.53
CA THR A 70 22.20 32.17 23.11
C THR A 70 22.63 32.94 21.84
N PRO A 71 22.15 32.58 20.64
CA PRO A 71 22.32 33.45 19.48
C PRO A 71 21.33 34.62 19.53
N THR A 72 21.88 35.82 19.36
CA THR A 72 21.23 37.13 19.32
C THR A 72 20.35 37.30 18.08
N ASN A 73 19.24 36.55 18.00
CA ASN A 73 18.18 36.72 17.00
C ASN A 73 16.80 36.47 17.67
N MET A 74 16.52 37.24 18.73
CA MET A 74 15.48 36.91 19.72
C MET A 74 14.05 37.36 19.38
N LEU A 75 13.81 38.11 18.29
CA LEU A 75 12.48 38.70 18.04
C LEU A 75 11.58 37.92 17.07
N MET A 76 12.11 37.03 16.23
CA MET A 76 11.28 36.11 15.41
C MET A 76 11.23 34.68 15.94
N GLN A 77 12.14 34.29 16.83
CA GLN A 77 12.20 32.94 17.39
C GLN A 77 11.09 32.69 18.43
N GLY A 78 10.66 33.73 19.16
CA GLY A 78 9.70 33.60 20.26
C GLY A 78 8.33 33.09 19.84
N ASP A 79 7.85 33.51 18.66
CA ASP A 79 6.50 33.17 18.20
C ASP A 79 6.42 31.72 17.70
N LEU A 80 7.49 31.22 17.07
CA LEU A 80 7.59 29.82 16.65
C LEU A 80 7.72 28.86 17.84
N VAL A 81 8.48 29.24 18.87
CA VAL A 81 8.64 28.45 20.10
C VAL A 81 7.36 28.44 20.93
N ALA A 82 6.62 29.56 20.99
CA ALA A 82 5.32 29.62 21.65
C ALA A 82 4.29 28.72 20.96
N LYS A 83 4.27 28.70 19.63
CA LYS A 83 3.38 27.84 18.84
C LYS A 83 3.73 26.35 18.95
N ALA A 84 5.02 26.02 19.08
CA ALA A 84 5.47 24.66 19.34
C ALA A 84 5.08 24.17 20.75
N ASN A 85 5.20 25.03 21.77
CA ASN A 85 4.81 24.72 23.14
C ASN A 85 3.29 24.69 23.39
N ALA A 86 2.51 25.34 22.51
CA ALA A 86 1.04 25.30 22.57
C ALA A 86 0.46 23.90 22.29
N TYR A 87 1.22 23.03 21.60
CA TYR A 87 0.86 21.64 21.35
C TYR A 87 1.60 20.72 22.31
N LYS A 88 1.30 20.85 23.60
CA LYS A 88 1.88 19.99 24.64
C LYS A 88 1.24 18.60 24.71
N ASP A 89 0.13 18.39 24.01
CA ASP A 89 -0.57 17.11 23.98
C ASP A 89 -0.09 16.25 22.79
N ASP A 90 0.75 15.26 23.10
CA ASP A 90 1.33 14.33 22.13
C ASP A 90 0.29 13.64 21.25
N THR A 91 -0.91 13.38 21.79
CA THR A 91 -1.99 12.69 21.07
C THR A 91 -2.54 13.56 19.93
N THR A 92 -2.72 14.85 20.20
CA THR A 92 -3.21 15.82 19.19
C THR A 92 -2.24 15.98 18.03
N MET A 93 -0.93 16.00 18.31
CA MET A 93 0.10 16.10 17.28
C MET A 93 0.19 14.85 16.42
N TYR A 94 0.02 13.67 17.02
CA TYR A 94 -0.02 12.41 16.29
C TYR A 94 -1.20 12.36 15.30
N ASP A 95 -2.40 12.71 15.76
CA ASP A 95 -3.59 12.71 14.90
C ASP A 95 -3.51 13.78 13.81
N LEU A 96 -2.97 14.95 14.12
CA LEU A 96 -2.69 16.00 13.14
C LEU A 96 -1.72 15.51 12.06
N GLY A 97 -0.63 14.84 12.45
CA GLY A 97 0.33 14.22 11.53
C GLY A 97 -0.34 13.21 10.61
N LYS A 98 -1.22 12.37 11.14
CA LYS A 98 -1.98 11.36 10.38
C LYS A 98 -2.96 11.98 9.38
N GLN A 99 -3.64 13.06 9.76
CA GLN A 99 -4.52 13.80 8.86
C GLN A 99 -3.73 14.48 7.74
N ASN A 100 -2.64 15.15 8.08
CA ASN A 100 -1.77 15.81 7.10
C ASN A 100 -1.17 14.81 6.12
N ALA A 101 -0.76 13.62 6.57
CA ALA A 101 -0.31 12.56 5.67
C ALA A 101 -1.39 12.16 4.65
N LYS A 102 -2.68 12.20 5.00
CA LYS A 102 -3.75 11.93 4.03
C LYS A 102 -3.85 13.01 2.96
N LEU A 103 -3.61 14.27 3.30
CA LEU A 103 -3.73 15.39 2.36
C LEU A 103 -2.48 15.54 1.51
N TYR A 104 -1.30 15.61 2.14
CA TYR A 104 -0.06 16.02 1.49
C TYR A 104 0.78 14.88 0.93
N PHE A 105 0.58 13.63 1.38
CA PHE A 105 1.34 12.50 0.83
C PHE A 105 0.83 12.13 -0.56
N HIS A 106 1.48 12.66 -1.61
CA HIS A 106 1.15 12.36 -3.01
C HIS A 106 2.33 11.66 -3.71
N ARG A 107 2.09 10.42 -4.17
CA ARG A 107 3.12 9.56 -4.80
C ARG A 107 2.56 8.84 -6.03
N PRO A 108 2.40 9.54 -7.17
CA PRO A 108 1.88 8.94 -8.40
C PRO A 108 2.80 7.84 -8.93
N ALA A 109 4.11 7.97 -8.70
CA ALA A 109 5.09 6.96 -9.07
C ALA A 109 4.80 5.58 -8.45
N VAL A 110 4.31 5.52 -7.20
CA VAL A 110 3.98 4.25 -6.53
C VAL A 110 2.77 3.60 -7.18
N PHE A 111 1.76 4.39 -7.53
CA PHE A 111 0.58 3.91 -8.26
C PHE A 111 0.97 3.34 -9.62
N ASN A 112 1.73 4.10 -10.42
CA ASN A 112 2.17 3.67 -11.74
C ASN A 112 3.05 2.42 -11.66
N ALA A 113 4.01 2.38 -10.72
CA ALA A 113 4.86 1.21 -10.54
C ALA A 113 4.06 -0.05 -10.15
N ALA A 114 3.05 0.09 -9.29
CA ALA A 114 2.17 -1.03 -8.93
C ALA A 114 1.29 -1.47 -10.11
N ALA A 115 0.75 -0.53 -10.89
CA ALA A 115 -0.07 -0.82 -12.07
C ALA A 115 0.73 -1.49 -13.20
N PHE A 116 1.90 -0.95 -13.54
CA PHE A 116 2.77 -1.56 -14.54
C PHE A 116 3.33 -2.91 -14.05
N GLY A 117 3.72 -2.99 -12.76
CA GLY A 117 4.21 -4.23 -12.17
C GLY A 117 3.18 -5.35 -12.21
N SER A 118 1.91 -5.07 -11.88
CA SER A 118 0.85 -6.08 -11.95
C SER A 118 0.46 -6.44 -13.38
N MET A 119 0.44 -5.46 -14.29
CA MET A 119 0.19 -5.70 -15.72
C MET A 119 1.24 -6.66 -16.31
N LEU A 120 2.53 -6.37 -16.12
CA LEU A 120 3.62 -7.24 -16.58
C LEU A 120 3.60 -8.61 -15.90
N GLY A 121 3.18 -8.66 -14.63
CA GLY A 121 3.10 -9.93 -13.91
C GLY A 121 2.07 -10.89 -14.45
N ILE A 122 0.95 -10.39 -14.97
CA ILE A 122 -0.04 -11.23 -15.65
C ILE A 122 0.50 -11.72 -17.00
N MET A 123 1.18 -10.84 -17.77
CA MET A 123 1.73 -11.23 -19.07
C MET A 123 2.84 -12.27 -18.97
N THR A 124 3.57 -12.31 -17.86
CA THR A 124 4.65 -13.28 -17.60
C THR A 124 4.17 -14.56 -16.90
N ALA A 125 2.93 -14.97 -17.17
CA ALA A 125 2.28 -16.18 -16.62
C ALA A 125 2.08 -16.18 -15.09
N GLY A 126 1.84 -15.01 -14.48
CA GLY A 126 1.36 -14.89 -13.10
C GLY A 126 2.45 -14.93 -12.02
N VAL A 127 3.73 -14.97 -12.40
CA VAL A 127 4.83 -15.21 -11.45
C VAL A 127 5.13 -14.01 -10.52
N THR A 128 4.68 -12.79 -10.84
CA THR A 128 5.23 -11.58 -10.19
C THR A 128 4.22 -10.67 -9.48
N LEU A 129 3.18 -11.23 -8.83
CA LEU A 129 2.45 -10.49 -7.79
C LEU A 129 3.34 -10.13 -6.58
N ALA A 130 4.56 -10.68 -6.51
CA ALA A 130 5.58 -10.29 -5.54
C ALA A 130 6.03 -8.83 -5.65
N LEU A 131 6.01 -8.22 -6.84
CA LEU A 131 6.46 -6.84 -7.04
C LEU A 131 5.54 -5.82 -6.35
N PRO A 132 4.20 -5.86 -6.54
CA PRO A 132 3.29 -5.02 -5.77
C PRO A 132 3.39 -5.26 -4.25
N ALA A 133 3.53 -6.52 -3.83
CA ALA A 133 3.62 -6.87 -2.41
C ALA A 133 4.88 -6.27 -1.75
N THR A 134 6.05 -6.41 -2.39
CA THR A 134 7.30 -5.82 -1.88
C THR A 134 7.24 -4.29 -1.89
N LEU A 135 6.64 -3.67 -2.91
CA LEU A 135 6.42 -2.22 -2.93
C LEU A 135 5.54 -1.73 -1.77
N ALA A 136 4.57 -2.53 -1.32
CA ALA A 136 3.73 -2.20 -0.17
C ALA A 136 4.49 -2.27 1.18
N LEU A 137 5.48 -3.15 1.28
CA LEU A 137 6.30 -3.35 2.49
C LEU A 137 7.41 -2.30 2.65
N VAL A 138 7.98 -1.82 1.54
CA VAL A 138 9.05 -0.82 1.61
C VAL A 138 8.54 0.45 2.33
N PRO A 139 9.23 0.95 3.36
CA PRO A 139 8.81 2.16 4.07
C PRO A 139 8.76 3.37 3.13
N PRO A 140 7.75 4.26 3.27
CA PRO A 140 7.65 5.44 2.44
C PRO A 140 8.79 6.41 2.75
N LYS A 141 9.55 6.81 1.72
CA LYS A 141 10.50 7.93 1.84
C LYS A 141 9.70 9.23 1.95
N ILE A 142 9.78 9.89 3.10
CA ILE A 142 9.17 11.21 3.33
C ILE A 142 10.16 12.26 2.86
N LYS A 143 9.71 13.22 2.05
CA LYS A 143 10.51 14.37 1.65
C LYS A 143 10.03 15.58 2.45
N GLU A 144 10.94 16.48 2.80
CA GLU A 144 10.59 17.70 3.56
C GLU A 144 9.50 18.52 2.88
N LYS A 145 9.49 18.55 1.54
CA LYS A 145 8.46 19.25 0.75
C LYS A 145 7.03 18.70 0.89
N ASP A 146 6.87 17.48 1.41
CA ASP A 146 5.56 16.86 1.60
C ASP A 146 4.97 17.19 2.98
N ILE A 147 5.70 17.95 3.80
CA ILE A 147 5.29 18.39 5.14
C ILE A 147 4.98 19.89 5.07
N PRO A 148 3.81 20.32 5.58
CA PRO A 148 3.34 21.70 5.42
C PRO A 148 4.22 22.75 6.11
N ASP A 149 4.88 22.37 7.22
CA ASP A 149 5.80 23.25 7.95
C ASP A 149 7.01 22.43 8.44
N ARG A 150 8.21 23.00 8.30
CA ARG A 150 9.45 22.40 8.79
C ARG A 150 9.51 22.33 10.30
N ALA A 151 8.78 23.16 11.03
CA ALA A 151 8.71 23.09 12.49
C ALA A 151 8.19 21.72 12.96
N PHE A 152 7.30 21.09 12.19
CA PHE A 152 6.76 19.77 12.53
C PHE A 152 7.76 18.62 12.40
N LEU A 153 8.87 18.80 11.67
CA LEU A 153 9.93 17.79 11.56
C LEU A 153 10.62 17.50 12.90
N GLN A 154 10.63 18.50 13.80
CA GLN A 154 11.26 18.37 15.11
C GLN A 154 10.35 17.65 16.12
N ASN A 155 9.04 17.55 15.85
CA ASN A 155 8.09 16.91 16.73
C ASN A 155 7.99 15.40 16.42
N ALA A 156 8.52 14.57 17.32
CA ALA A 156 8.55 13.11 17.15
C ALA A 156 7.13 12.51 17.05
N SER A 157 6.18 12.99 17.88
CA SER A 157 4.79 12.53 17.92
C SER A 157 4.07 12.80 16.59
N TYR A 158 4.26 13.99 16.02
CA TYR A 158 3.76 14.34 14.69
C TYR A 158 4.33 13.43 13.60
N MET A 159 5.66 13.21 13.60
CA MET A 159 6.32 12.39 12.59
C MET A 159 5.90 10.91 12.68
N ALA A 160 5.68 10.40 13.89
CA ALA A 160 5.10 9.07 14.09
C ALA A 160 3.70 8.96 13.48
N GLY A 161 2.83 9.94 13.70
CA GLY A 161 1.49 9.99 13.11
C GLY A 161 1.50 10.11 11.59
N TYR A 162 2.38 10.97 11.07
CA TYR A 162 2.54 11.20 9.64
C TYR A 162 3.05 9.95 8.92
N THR A 163 4.08 9.28 9.46
CA THR A 163 4.62 8.03 8.88
C THR A 163 3.58 6.92 8.88
N ALA A 164 2.80 6.77 9.95
CA ALA A 164 1.71 5.79 10.03
C ALA A 164 0.62 6.07 8.98
N GLY A 165 0.22 7.33 8.82
CA GLY A 165 -0.72 7.77 7.80
C GLY A 165 -0.20 7.52 6.38
N ALA A 166 1.07 7.84 6.12
CA ALA A 166 1.73 7.65 4.83
C ALA A 166 1.83 6.17 4.45
N LYS A 167 2.17 5.28 5.40
CA LYS A 167 2.19 3.82 5.18
C LYS A 167 0.82 3.31 4.77
N LYS A 168 -0.26 3.70 5.46
CA LYS A 168 -1.62 3.30 5.12
C LYS A 168 -2.02 3.79 3.73
N LYS A 169 -1.78 5.07 3.43
CA LYS A 169 -2.10 5.65 2.11
C LYS A 169 -1.31 4.96 1.01
N LYS A 170 -0.01 4.69 1.21
CA LYS A 170 0.82 3.96 0.26
C LYS A 170 0.25 2.58 -0.06
N ARG A 171 -0.14 1.79 0.95
CA ARG A 171 -0.76 0.46 0.75
C ARG A 171 -2.04 0.54 -0.09
N ILE A 172 -2.91 1.49 0.20
CA ILE A 172 -4.14 1.71 -0.57
C ILE A 172 -3.81 2.13 -2.01
N THR A 173 -2.83 2.99 -2.21
CA THR A 173 -2.40 3.42 -3.54
C THR A 173 -1.80 2.27 -4.35
N VAL A 174 -0.96 1.43 -3.73
CA VAL A 174 -0.43 0.21 -4.36
C VAL A 174 -1.57 -0.72 -4.74
N LEU A 175 -2.50 -1.00 -3.81
CA LEU A 175 -3.64 -1.88 -4.07
C LEU A 175 -4.49 -1.39 -5.25
N LYS A 176 -4.81 -0.09 -5.30
CA LYS A 176 -5.53 0.53 -6.41
C LYS A 176 -4.75 0.41 -7.73
N GLY A 177 -3.44 0.69 -7.71
CA GLY A 177 -2.56 0.55 -8.87
C GLY A 177 -2.55 -0.87 -9.40
N THR A 178 -2.33 -1.85 -8.52
CA THR A 178 -2.37 -3.28 -8.85
C THR A 178 -3.67 -3.64 -9.55
N GLY A 179 -4.82 -3.28 -8.98
CA GLY A 179 -6.14 -3.56 -9.57
C GLY A 179 -6.32 -2.98 -10.97
N VAL A 180 -5.88 -1.74 -11.19
CA VAL A 180 -5.92 -1.11 -12.52
C VAL A 180 -5.02 -1.85 -13.51
N GLY A 181 -3.81 -2.25 -13.10
CA GLY A 181 -2.92 -3.02 -13.97
C GLY A 181 -3.45 -4.42 -14.31
N VAL A 182 -4.15 -5.08 -13.37
CA VAL A 182 -4.80 -6.36 -13.64
C VAL A 182 -5.91 -6.23 -14.69
N LEU A 183 -6.76 -5.22 -14.56
CA LEU A 183 -7.82 -4.94 -15.53
C LEU A 183 -7.25 -4.54 -16.90
N GLY A 184 -6.19 -3.72 -16.91
CA GLY A 184 -5.50 -3.32 -18.13
C GLY A 184 -4.89 -4.51 -18.87
N ALA A 185 -4.26 -5.44 -18.15
CA ALA A 185 -3.75 -6.67 -18.74
C ALA A 185 -4.87 -7.54 -19.33
N ALA A 186 -5.99 -7.72 -18.61
CA ALA A 186 -7.13 -8.48 -19.09
C ALA A 186 -7.73 -7.87 -20.37
N ALA A 187 -7.87 -6.55 -20.43
CA ALA A 187 -8.36 -5.84 -21.62
C ALA A 187 -7.43 -6.04 -22.83
N LEU A 188 -6.11 -5.98 -22.63
CA LEU A 188 -5.13 -6.20 -23.69
C LEU A 188 -5.10 -7.65 -24.19
N VAL A 189 -5.20 -8.62 -23.28
CA VAL A 189 -5.28 -10.04 -23.67
C VAL A 189 -6.58 -10.32 -24.43
N GLY A 190 -7.70 -9.75 -23.96
CA GLY A 190 -8.99 -9.86 -24.62
C GLY A 190 -9.01 -9.23 -26.01
N SER A 191 -8.43 -8.05 -26.18
CA SER A 191 -8.36 -7.39 -27.49
C SER A 191 -7.46 -8.15 -28.47
N LEU A 192 -6.33 -8.69 -28.02
CA LEU A 192 -5.49 -9.58 -28.83
C LEU A 192 -6.26 -10.82 -29.27
N TYR A 193 -6.98 -11.46 -28.34
CA TYR A 193 -7.77 -12.65 -28.64
C TYR A 193 -8.82 -12.38 -29.72
N LEU A 194 -9.55 -11.27 -29.64
CA LEU A 194 -10.52 -10.86 -30.66
C LEU A 194 -9.86 -10.60 -32.01
N LEU A 195 -8.72 -9.91 -32.02
CA LEU A 195 -7.98 -9.61 -33.26
C LEU A 195 -7.45 -10.88 -33.93
N PHE A 196 -6.96 -11.86 -33.16
CA PHE A 196 -6.52 -13.13 -33.70
C PHE A 196 -7.67 -13.95 -34.28
N ASN A 197 -8.83 -13.98 -33.63
CA ASN A 197 -10.00 -14.68 -34.16
C ASN A 197 -10.51 -14.04 -35.45
N ALA A 198 -10.50 -12.71 -35.55
CA ALA A 198 -10.89 -12.00 -36.76
C ALA A 198 -9.97 -12.28 -37.96
N VAL A 199 -8.67 -12.53 -37.73
CA VAL A 199 -7.69 -12.86 -38.78
C VAL A 199 -7.72 -14.35 -39.17
N ALA A 200 -8.26 -15.21 -38.31
CA ALA A 200 -8.25 -16.66 -38.49
C ALA A 200 -9.39 -17.21 -39.36
N GLU A 201 -10.31 -16.36 -39.85
CA GLU A 201 -11.27 -16.75 -40.88
C GLU A 201 -10.56 -16.69 -42.26
N PRO A 202 -10.15 -17.84 -42.83
CA PRO A 202 -9.60 -17.84 -44.18
C PRO A 202 -10.72 -17.49 -45.17
N MET A 203 -10.42 -16.57 -46.10
CA MET A 203 -11.23 -16.36 -47.30
C MET A 203 -11.27 -17.63 -48.16
#